data_AF-A0A4Q7PAV3-F1
#
_entry.id   AF-A0A4Q7PAV3-F1
#
_cell.length_a   1.000
_cell.length_b   1.000
_cell.length_c   1.000
_cell.angle_alpha   90.00
_cell.angle_beta   90.00
_cell.angle_gamma   90.00
#
_symmetry.space_group_name_H-M   'P 1'
#
loop_
_entity.id
_entity.type
_entity.pdbx_description
1 polymer ?
#
loop_
_entity_poly.entity_id
_entity_poly.type
_entity_poly.pdbx_seq_one_letter_code
_entity_poly.pdbx_strand_id
1 'polypeptide(L)'
;MTFKEFIDRFDFEDSIVLLEGKRDVQEADKEKLTALGKLLASSSIKMIFRSGNAEGADQWFSEGVTAVDPKRLQVITPYAGLRAKTNKAYETLSLDDINLASKPEVIFHSKSNKKTEKLIDKFASGEKNRYTIKAAYIIRDTIKAIGTEEIKPATFGIFYDDLENPKTERTGHTMNVCEQNNIPVIDQRIWFNWLNE
;
A
#
# COMPACT_ATOMS: atom_id res chain seq x y z
N MET A 1 9.36 14.97 -10.00
CA MET A 1 8.43 14.27 -10.89
C MET A 1 7.16 15.09 -10.96
N THR A 2 6.85 15.62 -12.13
CA THR A 2 5.56 16.28 -12.40
C THR A 2 4.45 15.24 -12.56
N PHE A 3 3.18 15.67 -12.54
CA PHE A 3 2.08 14.73 -12.73
C PHE A 3 2.12 14.09 -14.13
N LYS A 4 2.41 14.89 -15.16
CA LYS A 4 2.56 14.40 -16.53
C LYS A 4 3.67 13.35 -16.67
N GLU A 5 4.85 13.61 -16.11
CA GLU A 5 5.97 12.65 -16.12
C GLU A 5 5.58 11.32 -15.46
N PHE A 6 4.77 11.38 -14.39
CA PHE A 6 4.26 10.20 -13.73
C PHE A 6 3.33 9.38 -14.63
N ILE A 7 2.32 10.02 -15.23
CA ILE A 7 1.37 9.33 -16.12
C ILE A 7 2.09 8.74 -17.33
N ASP A 8 2.93 9.52 -18.01
CA ASP A 8 3.66 9.08 -19.21
C ASP A 8 4.56 7.86 -18.94
N ARG A 9 5.09 7.74 -17.71
CA ARG A 9 6.00 6.65 -17.34
C ARG A 9 5.31 5.43 -16.76
N PHE A 10 4.20 5.61 -16.04
CA PHE A 10 3.59 4.55 -15.23
C PHE A 10 2.21 4.10 -15.71
N ASP A 11 1.56 4.76 -16.69
CA ASP A 11 0.26 4.31 -17.21
C ASP A 11 0.42 3.23 -18.30
N PHE A 12 0.90 2.06 -17.88
CA PHE A 12 1.06 0.89 -18.73
C PHE A 12 0.35 -0.33 -18.12
N GLU A 13 0.13 -1.37 -18.93
CA GLU A 13 -0.55 -2.60 -18.49
C GLU A 13 0.20 -3.21 -17.31
N ASP A 14 -0.54 -3.72 -16.32
CA ASP A 14 0.01 -4.31 -15.10
C ASP A 14 0.78 -3.35 -14.17
N SER A 15 0.70 -2.04 -14.42
CA SER A 15 1.24 -1.06 -13.49
C SER A 15 0.43 -1.01 -12.20
N ILE A 16 1.10 -1.29 -11.08
CA ILE A 16 0.48 -1.26 -9.75
C ILE A 16 1.04 -0.08 -8.94
N VAL A 17 0.18 0.85 -8.57
CA VAL A 17 0.53 2.03 -7.77
C VAL A 17 0.03 1.85 -6.34
N LEU A 18 0.94 1.87 -5.35
CA LEU A 18 0.54 1.87 -3.95
C LEU A 18 -0.04 3.22 -3.55
N LEU A 19 -1.22 3.21 -2.93
CA LEU A 19 -1.82 4.36 -2.25
C LEU A 19 -1.96 4.05 -0.77
N GLU A 20 -1.00 4.56 0.01
CA GLU A 20 -0.86 4.21 1.42
C GLU A 20 -0.53 5.42 2.28
N GLY A 21 -0.77 5.31 3.58
CA GLY A 21 -0.23 6.31 4.49
C GLY A 21 -0.58 6.12 5.95
N LYS A 22 -0.22 7.13 6.73
CA LYS A 22 -0.53 7.16 8.16
C LYS A 22 -2.03 7.27 8.41
N ARG A 23 -2.43 6.76 9.58
CA ARG A 23 -3.83 6.82 10.04
C ARG A 23 -4.21 8.19 10.57
N ASP A 24 -3.24 8.86 11.18
CA ASP A 24 -3.39 10.24 11.64
C ASP A 24 -3.18 11.17 10.45
N VAL A 25 -4.29 11.73 9.97
CA VAL A 25 -4.35 12.59 8.79
C VAL A 25 -4.86 13.94 9.24
N GLN A 26 -4.13 15.00 8.90
CA GLN A 26 -4.57 16.36 9.19
C GLN A 26 -5.89 16.65 8.47
N GLU A 27 -6.83 17.31 9.15
CA GLU A 27 -8.16 17.60 8.58
C GLU A 27 -8.06 18.31 7.21
N ALA A 28 -7.13 19.26 7.07
CA ALA A 28 -6.90 20.01 5.85
C ALA A 28 -6.34 19.17 4.67
N ASP A 29 -5.86 17.95 4.93
CA ASP A 29 -5.28 17.07 3.92
C ASP A 29 -6.23 15.96 3.47
N LYS A 30 -7.32 15.71 4.20
CA LYS A 30 -8.31 14.68 3.86
C LYS A 30 -8.87 14.87 2.46
N GLU A 31 -9.28 16.09 2.13
CA GLU A 31 -9.79 16.42 0.79
C GLU A 31 -8.71 16.26 -0.29
N LYS A 32 -7.45 16.56 0.02
CA LYS A 32 -6.33 16.39 -0.92
C LYS A 32 -6.07 14.93 -1.25
N LEU A 33 -6.17 14.03 -0.25
CA LEU A 33 -6.01 12.59 -0.45
C LEU A 33 -7.11 12.03 -1.37
N THR A 34 -8.36 12.42 -1.12
CA THR A 34 -9.49 12.05 -1.99
C THR A 34 -9.32 12.64 -3.39
N ALA A 35 -8.90 13.91 -3.49
CA ALA A 35 -8.64 14.55 -4.77
C ALA A 35 -7.53 13.85 -5.55
N LEU A 36 -6.45 13.42 -4.90
CA LEU A 36 -5.36 12.69 -5.54
C LEU A 36 -5.83 11.34 -6.08
N GLY A 37 -6.56 10.57 -5.28
CA GLY A 37 -7.14 9.29 -5.74
C GLY A 37 -8.03 9.47 -6.96
N LYS A 38 -8.85 10.53 -6.97
CA LYS A 38 -9.71 10.89 -8.11
C LYS A 38 -8.89 11.30 -9.33
N LEU A 39 -7.89 12.17 -9.16
CA LEU A 39 -7.01 12.66 -10.23
C LEU A 39 -6.30 11.50 -10.92
N LEU A 40 -5.60 10.66 -10.15
CA LEU A 40 -4.88 9.50 -10.66
C LEU A 40 -5.81 8.57 -11.45
N ALA A 41 -6.98 8.30 -10.90
CA ALA A 41 -7.98 7.48 -11.56
C ALA A 41 -8.48 8.16 -12.85
N SER A 42 -8.86 9.44 -12.83
CA SER A 42 -9.40 10.10 -14.04
C SER A 42 -8.38 10.30 -15.15
N SER A 43 -7.09 10.29 -14.84
CA SER A 43 -6.00 10.63 -15.78
C SER A 43 -5.14 9.45 -16.21
N SER A 44 -5.43 8.25 -15.71
CA SER A 44 -4.80 7.00 -16.14
C SER A 44 -5.87 6.03 -16.64
N ILE A 45 -5.47 5.06 -17.48
CA ILE A 45 -6.40 4.08 -18.05
C ILE A 45 -6.03 2.66 -17.62
N LYS A 46 -4.75 2.36 -17.37
CA LYS A 46 -4.24 0.99 -17.24
C LYS A 46 -3.78 0.62 -15.84
N MET A 47 -3.51 1.61 -14.99
CA MET A 47 -3.02 1.38 -13.64
C MET A 47 -4.06 0.70 -12.74
N ILE A 48 -3.58 -0.14 -11.83
CA ILE A 48 -4.33 -0.58 -10.64
C ILE A 48 -3.75 0.11 -9.41
N PHE A 49 -4.62 0.58 -8.53
CA PHE A 49 -4.28 1.20 -7.27
C PHE A 49 -4.41 0.18 -6.15
N ARG A 50 -3.35 -0.01 -5.37
CA ARG A 50 -3.29 -1.00 -4.29
C ARG A 50 -3.20 -0.33 -2.93
N SER A 51 -3.98 -0.83 -1.97
CA SER A 51 -3.99 -0.30 -0.60
C SER A 51 -4.13 -1.39 0.47
N GLY A 52 -3.94 -1.00 1.73
CA GLY A 52 -4.08 -1.87 2.91
C GLY A 52 -5.43 -1.79 3.61
N ASN A 53 -6.35 -0.94 3.12
CA ASN A 53 -7.67 -0.66 3.71
C ASN A 53 -7.61 -0.22 5.20
N ALA A 54 -6.55 0.53 5.55
CA ALA A 54 -6.46 1.20 6.84
C ALA A 54 -7.40 2.44 6.91
N GLU A 55 -7.65 2.94 8.12
CA GLU A 55 -8.33 4.23 8.32
C GLU A 55 -7.30 5.33 8.10
N GLY A 56 -7.75 6.56 7.86
CA GLY A 56 -6.87 7.67 7.53
C GLY A 56 -6.51 7.64 6.05
N ALA A 57 -5.23 7.73 5.70
CA ALA A 57 -4.81 8.00 4.33
C ALA A 57 -5.30 6.96 3.31
N ASP A 58 -5.12 5.66 3.60
CA ASP A 58 -5.61 4.55 2.76
C ASP A 58 -7.10 4.71 2.41
N GLN A 59 -7.92 5.11 3.38
CA GLN A 59 -9.35 5.30 3.19
C GLN A 59 -9.62 6.44 2.21
N TRP A 60 -9.07 7.64 2.45
CA TRP A 60 -9.34 8.81 1.62
C TRP A 60 -8.85 8.63 0.18
N PHE A 61 -7.68 8.01 -0.03
CA PHE A 61 -7.22 7.63 -1.36
C PHE A 61 -8.20 6.68 -2.05
N SER A 62 -8.63 5.63 -1.34
CA SER A 62 -9.57 4.63 -1.86
C SER A 62 -10.91 5.24 -2.24
N GLU A 63 -11.39 6.23 -1.49
CA GLU A 63 -12.61 6.98 -1.81
C GLU A 63 -12.47 7.76 -3.12
N GLY A 64 -11.33 8.42 -3.33
CA GLY A 64 -11.04 9.12 -4.59
C GLY A 64 -11.05 8.18 -5.79
N VAL A 65 -10.34 7.05 -5.70
CA VAL A 65 -10.25 6.06 -6.78
C VAL A 65 -11.62 5.47 -7.10
N THR A 66 -12.35 5.01 -6.08
CA THR A 66 -13.63 4.33 -6.25
C THR A 66 -14.77 5.24 -6.71
N ALA A 67 -14.64 6.56 -6.50
CA ALA A 67 -15.56 7.54 -7.06
C ALA A 67 -15.43 7.68 -8.60
N VAL A 68 -14.31 7.25 -9.18
CA VAL A 68 -14.09 7.26 -10.64
C VAL A 68 -14.26 5.86 -11.24
N ASP A 69 -13.50 4.89 -10.73
CA ASP A 69 -13.61 3.51 -11.17
C ASP A 69 -13.22 2.53 -10.04
N PRO A 70 -14.20 1.89 -9.38
CA PRO A 70 -13.92 0.95 -8.30
C PRO A 70 -13.14 -0.28 -8.77
N LYS A 71 -13.21 -0.65 -10.06
CA LYS A 71 -12.51 -1.84 -10.59
C LYS A 71 -10.99 -1.71 -10.53
N ARG A 72 -10.48 -0.48 -10.44
CA ARG A 72 -9.05 -0.21 -10.33
C ARG A 72 -8.53 -0.14 -8.90
N LEU A 73 -9.37 -0.40 -7.89
CA LEU A 73 -8.92 -0.52 -6.51
C LEU A 73 -8.77 -1.99 -6.11
N GLN A 74 -7.54 -2.36 -5.74
CA GLN A 74 -7.17 -3.65 -5.15
C GLN A 74 -6.75 -3.46 -3.69
N VAL A 75 -7.21 -4.34 -2.80
CA VAL A 75 -6.80 -4.33 -1.39
C VAL A 75 -6.14 -5.65 -1.01
N ILE A 76 -5.06 -5.59 -0.24
CA ILE A 76 -4.46 -6.77 0.39
C ILE A 76 -4.65 -6.68 1.91
N THR A 77 -5.33 -7.67 2.49
CA THR A 77 -5.62 -7.72 3.92
C THR A 77 -4.78 -8.79 4.64
N PRO A 78 -4.46 -8.58 5.93
CA PRO A 78 -3.74 -9.58 6.73
C PRO A 78 -4.54 -10.85 7.04
N TYR A 79 -5.86 -10.83 6.90
CA TYR A 79 -6.76 -11.98 7.08
C TYR A 79 -8.14 -11.70 6.46
N ALA A 80 -8.90 -12.77 6.19
CA ALA A 80 -10.19 -12.69 5.52
C ALA A 80 -11.22 -11.90 6.35
N GLY A 81 -12.10 -11.14 5.68
CA GLY A 81 -13.18 -10.38 6.33
C GLY A 81 -12.75 -9.12 7.10
N LEU A 82 -11.45 -8.78 7.15
CA LEU A 82 -11.00 -7.53 7.78
C LEU A 82 -11.68 -6.33 7.14
N ARG A 83 -12.43 -5.57 7.96
CA ARG A 83 -13.06 -4.30 7.55
C ARG A 83 -13.94 -4.43 6.31
N ALA A 84 -14.61 -5.58 6.14
CA ALA A 84 -15.49 -5.83 4.99
C ALA A 84 -16.55 -4.75 4.76
N LYS A 85 -17.05 -4.11 5.84
CA LYS A 85 -18.05 -3.02 5.74
C LYS A 85 -17.52 -1.73 5.11
N THR A 86 -16.23 -1.43 5.29
CA THR A 86 -15.61 -0.19 4.78
C THR A 86 -14.73 -0.44 3.58
N ASN A 87 -14.55 -1.70 3.18
CA ASN A 87 -13.77 -2.08 2.01
C ASN A 87 -14.56 -1.72 0.73
N LYS A 88 -14.01 -0.78 -0.05
CA LYS A 88 -14.59 -0.33 -1.32
C LYS A 88 -13.89 -0.94 -2.55
N ALA A 89 -12.91 -1.81 -2.33
CA ALA A 89 -12.12 -2.40 -3.40
C ALA A 89 -12.94 -3.41 -4.22
N TYR A 90 -12.69 -3.45 -5.52
CA TYR A 90 -13.27 -4.45 -6.40
C TYR A 90 -12.63 -5.82 -6.20
N GLU A 91 -11.31 -5.84 -6.00
CA GLU A 91 -10.56 -7.04 -5.68
C GLU A 91 -9.97 -6.95 -4.27
N THR A 92 -10.11 -8.03 -3.49
CA THR A 92 -9.50 -8.14 -2.16
C THR A 92 -8.82 -9.48 -2.02
N LEU A 93 -7.52 -9.43 -1.74
CA LEU A 93 -6.68 -10.61 -1.51
C LEU A 93 -6.35 -10.71 -0.02
N SER A 94 -6.43 -11.91 0.55
CA SER A 94 -6.05 -12.15 1.93
C SER A 94 -4.74 -12.91 2.04
N LEU A 95 -3.95 -12.61 3.08
CA LEU A 95 -2.83 -13.48 3.45
C LEU A 95 -3.26 -14.91 3.79
N ASP A 96 -4.52 -15.13 4.23
CA ASP A 96 -5.01 -16.48 4.50
C ASP A 96 -5.01 -17.36 3.24
N ASP A 97 -5.06 -16.74 2.06
CA ASP A 97 -5.05 -17.41 0.75
C ASP A 97 -3.63 -17.59 0.19
N ILE A 98 -2.59 -17.14 0.89
CA ILE A 98 -1.20 -17.16 0.44
C ILE A 98 -0.39 -18.17 1.25
N ASN A 99 0.25 -19.13 0.57
CA ASN A 99 1.18 -20.06 1.21
C ASN A 99 2.53 -19.40 1.52
N LEU A 100 2.60 -18.66 2.62
CA LEU A 100 3.80 -17.92 3.04
C LEU A 100 5.03 -18.82 3.29
N ALA A 101 4.83 -20.09 3.66
CA ALA A 101 5.94 -21.02 3.85
C ALA A 101 6.74 -21.26 2.56
N SER A 102 6.12 -21.06 1.40
CA SER A 102 6.76 -21.17 0.08
C SER A 102 7.38 -19.86 -0.44
N LYS A 103 7.33 -18.76 0.34
CA LYS A 103 7.72 -17.41 -0.12
C LYS A 103 8.84 -16.81 0.75
N PRO A 104 10.08 -17.34 0.69
CA PRO A 104 11.19 -16.93 1.57
C PRO A 104 11.60 -15.46 1.39
N GLU A 105 11.46 -14.91 0.19
CA GLU A 105 11.77 -13.51 -0.11
C GLU A 105 10.85 -12.53 0.63
N VAL A 106 9.55 -12.81 0.67
CA VAL A 106 8.57 -12.03 1.45
C VAL A 106 8.96 -12.02 2.94
N ILE A 107 9.34 -13.17 3.48
CA ILE A 107 9.78 -13.29 4.88
C ILE A 107 11.07 -12.50 5.10
N PHE A 108 12.03 -12.57 4.19
CA PHE A 108 13.28 -11.83 4.26
C PHE A 108 13.04 -10.31 4.32
N HIS A 109 12.29 -9.76 3.36
CA HIS A 109 12.01 -8.31 3.33
C HIS A 109 11.12 -7.85 4.49
N SER A 110 10.21 -8.71 4.97
CA SER A 110 9.39 -8.41 6.16
C SER A 110 10.24 -8.20 7.40
N LYS A 111 11.40 -8.87 7.52
CA LYS A 111 12.29 -8.80 8.68
C LYS A 111 13.18 -7.56 8.72
N SER A 112 13.12 -6.69 7.71
CA SER A 112 13.86 -5.42 7.69
C SER A 112 13.62 -4.57 8.93
N ASN A 113 12.45 -4.70 9.56
CA ASN A 113 12.17 -4.14 10.88
C ASN A 113 12.62 -5.09 12.01
N LYS A 114 13.78 -4.80 12.61
CA LYS A 114 14.38 -5.57 13.73
C LYS A 114 13.45 -5.76 14.94
N LYS A 115 12.46 -4.88 15.15
CA LYS A 115 11.50 -5.02 16.28
C LYS A 115 10.50 -6.15 16.06
N THR A 116 10.25 -6.53 14.81
CA THR A 116 9.22 -7.51 14.43
C THR A 116 9.78 -8.82 13.88
N GLU A 117 11.10 -8.91 13.66
CA GLU A 117 11.79 -10.08 13.11
C GLU A 117 11.36 -11.41 13.78
N LYS A 118 11.47 -11.49 15.11
CA LYS A 118 11.09 -12.70 15.87
C LYS A 118 9.60 -13.06 15.76
N LEU A 119 8.72 -12.08 15.52
CA LEU A 119 7.29 -12.32 15.34
C LEU A 119 6.99 -12.89 13.95
N ILE A 120 7.76 -12.46 12.95
CA ILE A 120 7.66 -12.96 11.58
C ILE A 120 8.06 -14.42 11.51
N ASP A 121 9.16 -14.79 12.17
CA ASP A 121 9.60 -16.20 12.25
C ASP A 121 8.53 -17.11 12.83
N LYS A 122 7.92 -16.69 13.94
CA LYS A 122 6.83 -17.43 14.59
C LYS A 122 5.60 -17.56 13.70
N PHE A 123 5.24 -16.49 13.01
CA PHE A 123 4.10 -16.52 12.08
C PHE A 123 4.38 -17.45 10.90
N ALA A 124 5.59 -17.40 10.33
CA ALA A 124 6.01 -18.26 9.23
C ALA A 124 6.07 -19.75 9.62
N SER A 125 6.38 -20.07 10.87
CA SER A 125 6.34 -21.44 11.40
C SER A 125 4.93 -21.95 11.73
N GLY A 126 3.89 -21.19 11.41
CA GLY A 126 2.48 -21.58 11.63
C GLY A 126 1.90 -21.17 12.98
N GLU A 127 2.60 -20.40 13.81
CA GLU A 127 2.08 -19.92 15.09
C GLU A 127 1.07 -18.78 14.88
N LYS A 128 -0.23 -19.08 14.99
CA LYS A 128 -1.32 -18.09 14.94
C LYS A 128 -1.76 -17.72 16.37
N ASN A 129 -1.29 -16.60 16.89
CA ASN A 129 -1.70 -16.06 18.19
C ASN A 129 -1.83 -14.54 18.14
N ARG A 130 -2.32 -13.92 19.24
CA ARG A 130 -2.53 -12.46 19.32
C ARG A 130 -1.28 -11.62 19.02
N TYR A 131 -0.09 -12.17 19.25
CA TYR A 131 1.18 -11.49 19.02
C TYR A 131 1.63 -11.57 17.57
N THR A 132 1.30 -12.66 16.87
CA THR A 132 1.63 -12.84 15.45
C THR A 132 0.67 -12.12 14.50
N ILE A 133 -0.44 -11.58 15.01
CA ILE A 133 -1.29 -10.63 14.26
C ILE A 133 -0.46 -9.44 13.74
N LYS A 134 0.48 -8.91 14.54
CA LYS A 134 1.35 -7.81 14.08
C LYS A 134 2.25 -8.24 12.91
N ALA A 135 2.73 -9.48 12.91
CA ALA A 135 3.52 -10.03 11.82
C ALA A 135 2.70 -10.11 10.52
N ALA A 136 1.43 -10.51 10.60
CA ALA A 136 0.54 -10.53 9.43
C ALA A 136 0.43 -9.15 8.75
N TYR A 137 0.36 -8.05 9.51
CA TYR A 137 0.34 -6.72 8.89
C TYR A 137 1.66 -6.39 8.18
N ILE A 138 2.81 -6.69 8.80
CA ILE A 138 4.13 -6.41 8.22
C ILE A 138 4.38 -7.26 6.96
N ILE A 139 3.96 -8.53 6.99
CA ILE A 139 4.03 -9.43 5.85
C ILE A 139 3.12 -8.93 4.72
N ARG A 140 1.88 -8.53 5.06
CA ARG A 140 0.97 -7.90 4.09
C ARG A 140 1.59 -6.65 3.45
N ASP A 141 2.21 -5.79 4.25
CA ASP A 141 2.84 -4.56 3.77
C ASP A 141 3.98 -4.87 2.79
N THR A 142 4.74 -5.93 3.07
CA THR A 142 5.78 -6.43 2.17
C THR A 142 5.20 -6.99 0.86
N ILE A 143 4.17 -7.84 0.92
CA ILE A 143 3.53 -8.42 -0.27
C ILE A 143 2.90 -7.35 -1.16
N LYS A 144 2.31 -6.29 -0.59
CA LYS A 144 1.79 -5.19 -1.42
C LYS A 144 2.87 -4.57 -2.29
N ALA A 145 4.08 -4.40 -1.75
CA ALA A 145 5.21 -3.81 -2.44
C ALA A 145 5.87 -4.78 -3.42
N ILE A 146 6.33 -5.95 -2.97
CA ILE A 146 7.16 -6.83 -3.80
C ILE A 146 6.37 -7.94 -4.51
N GLY A 147 5.09 -8.09 -4.18
CA GLY A 147 4.25 -9.14 -4.75
C GLY A 147 4.61 -10.55 -4.30
N THR A 148 4.07 -11.52 -5.05
CA THR A 148 4.38 -12.95 -5.03
C THR A 148 4.29 -13.47 -6.49
N GLU A 149 4.46 -14.77 -6.72
CA GLU A 149 4.22 -15.36 -8.05
C GLU A 149 2.79 -15.11 -8.58
N GLU A 150 1.81 -15.03 -7.68
CA GLU A 150 0.40 -14.82 -7.97
C GLU A 150 -0.02 -13.34 -7.90
N ILE A 151 0.77 -12.50 -7.23
CA ILE A 151 0.46 -11.09 -6.98
C ILE A 151 1.56 -10.23 -7.60
N LYS A 152 1.22 -9.46 -8.63
CA LYS A 152 2.22 -8.59 -9.29
C LYS A 152 2.80 -7.56 -8.31
N PRO A 153 4.12 -7.26 -8.37
CA PRO A 153 4.76 -6.24 -7.54
C PRO A 153 4.23 -4.84 -7.84
N ALA A 154 4.41 -3.93 -6.90
CA ALA A 154 4.21 -2.50 -7.13
C ALA A 154 5.27 -1.95 -8.09
N THR A 155 4.83 -1.07 -9.00
CA THR A 155 5.69 -0.32 -9.90
C THR A 155 6.03 1.06 -9.36
N PHE A 156 5.19 1.58 -8.45
CA PHE A 156 5.36 2.89 -7.82
C PHE A 156 4.64 2.95 -6.46
N GLY A 157 5.09 3.81 -5.54
CA GLY A 157 4.38 4.10 -4.30
C GLY A 157 4.13 5.57 -4.03
N ILE A 158 2.91 5.91 -3.66
CA ILE A 158 2.49 7.25 -3.25
C ILE A 158 2.04 7.19 -1.79
N PHE A 159 2.72 7.96 -0.95
CA PHE A 159 2.54 7.91 0.50
C PHE A 159 2.04 9.24 1.08
N TYR A 160 1.14 9.14 2.06
CA TYR A 160 0.91 10.19 3.06
C TYR A 160 1.64 9.84 4.34
N ASP A 161 2.56 10.70 4.76
CA ASP A 161 3.46 10.44 5.87
C ASP A 161 3.52 11.61 6.84
N ASP A 162 4.18 11.41 7.98
CA ASP A 162 4.54 12.50 8.88
C ASP A 162 5.82 13.16 8.36
N LEU A 163 5.75 14.39 7.87
CA LEU A 163 6.93 15.06 7.31
C LEU A 163 7.95 15.49 8.36
N GLU A 164 7.56 15.60 9.63
CA GLU A 164 8.47 15.91 10.73
C GLU A 164 9.23 14.66 11.17
N ASN A 165 8.56 13.50 11.15
CA ASN A 165 9.14 12.21 11.50
C ASN A 165 8.83 11.11 10.46
N PRO A 166 9.40 11.24 9.24
CA PRO A 166 9.05 10.41 8.11
C PRO A 166 9.58 8.98 8.24
N LYS A 167 9.00 8.07 7.47
CA LYS A 167 9.37 6.65 7.37
C LYS A 167 9.37 5.94 8.72
N THR A 168 8.42 6.30 9.57
CA THR A 168 8.20 5.65 10.86
C THR A 168 7.03 4.68 10.82
N GLU A 169 7.05 3.73 11.76
CA GLU A 169 5.98 2.74 11.95
C GLU A 169 5.72 1.86 10.72
N ARG A 170 4.45 1.57 10.40
CA ARG A 170 4.08 0.66 9.30
C ARG A 170 4.23 1.32 7.93
N THR A 171 3.83 2.58 7.79
CA THR A 171 4.07 3.34 6.56
C THR A 171 5.56 3.36 6.21
N GLY A 172 6.40 3.62 7.22
CA GLY A 172 7.85 3.53 7.07
C GLY A 172 8.36 2.14 6.68
N HIS A 173 7.76 1.07 7.21
CA HIS A 173 8.08 -0.29 6.78
C HIS A 173 7.82 -0.47 5.27
N THR A 174 6.62 -0.12 4.77
CA THR A 174 6.32 -0.24 3.34
C THR A 174 7.28 0.59 2.49
N MET A 175 7.54 1.85 2.88
CA MET A 175 8.47 2.72 2.15
C MET A 175 9.89 2.13 2.09
N ASN A 176 10.39 1.58 3.21
CA ASN A 176 11.70 0.93 3.24
C ASN A 176 11.75 -0.32 2.36
N VAL A 177 10.68 -1.12 2.33
CA VAL A 177 10.59 -2.28 1.42
C VAL A 177 10.63 -1.82 -0.03
N CYS A 178 9.90 -0.75 -0.39
CA CYS A 178 9.96 -0.18 -1.74
C CYS A 178 11.39 0.24 -2.11
N GLU A 179 12.07 0.98 -1.23
CA GLU A 179 13.44 1.46 -1.47
C GLU A 179 14.44 0.31 -1.63
N GLN A 180 14.35 -0.72 -0.79
CA GLN A 180 15.21 -1.90 -0.89
C GLN A 180 15.01 -2.70 -2.18
N ASN A 181 13.83 -2.57 -2.81
CA ASN A 181 13.46 -3.27 -4.03
C ASN A 181 13.42 -2.36 -5.26
N ASN A 182 14.02 -1.16 -5.18
CA ASN A 182 14.07 -0.19 -6.27
C ASN A 182 12.70 0.23 -6.81
N ILE A 183 11.67 0.17 -5.98
CA ILE A 183 10.33 0.68 -6.30
C ILE A 183 10.33 2.18 -5.96
N PRO A 184 10.21 3.07 -6.95
CA PRO A 184 10.20 4.51 -6.72
C PRO A 184 9.00 4.92 -5.86
N VAL A 185 9.24 5.84 -4.92
CA VAL A 185 8.21 6.36 -4.03
C VAL A 185 8.23 7.89 -3.97
N ILE A 186 7.06 8.47 -3.69
CA ILE A 186 6.91 9.90 -3.41
C ILE A 186 6.02 10.11 -2.19
N ASP A 187 6.13 11.30 -1.59
CA ASP A 187 5.27 11.77 -0.51
C ASP A 187 4.63 13.12 -0.88
N GLN A 188 3.90 13.69 0.08
CA GLN A 188 3.15 14.93 -0.10
C GLN A 188 4.00 16.15 -0.48
N ARG A 189 5.33 16.11 -0.30
CA ARG A 189 6.23 17.17 -0.81
C ARG A 189 6.21 17.25 -2.34
N ILE A 190 5.85 16.16 -3.02
CA ILE A 190 5.75 16.09 -4.47
C ILE A 190 4.28 16.15 -4.90
N TRP A 191 3.46 15.20 -4.44
CA TRP A 191 2.12 15.02 -5.02
C TRP A 191 1.12 16.11 -4.62
N PHE A 192 1.37 16.91 -3.57
CA PHE A 192 0.54 18.11 -3.33
C PHE A 192 0.62 19.09 -4.50
N ASN A 193 1.75 19.17 -5.19
CA ASN A 193 1.89 20.08 -6.33
C ASN A 193 1.06 19.62 -7.52
N TRP A 194 0.85 18.32 -7.69
CA TRP A 194 0.03 17.75 -8.78
C TRP A 194 -1.44 18.17 -8.70
N LEU A 195 -1.92 18.55 -7.51
CA LEU A 195 -3.29 19.03 -7.30
C LEU A 195 -3.49 20.50 -7.69
N ASN A 196 -2.40 21.22 -7.98
CA ASN A 196 -2.43 22.63 -8.36
C ASN A 196 -2.03 22.87 -9.83
N GLU A 197 -1.69 21.81 -10.57
CA GLU A 197 -1.38 21.82 -12.00
C GLU A 197 -2.65 21.87 -12.85
#